data_AF-A0A8J3SNN5-F1
#
_entry.id   AF-A0A8J3SNN5-F1
#
_cell.length_a   1.000
_cell.length_b   1.000
_cell.length_c   1.000
_cell.angle_alpha   90.00
_cell.angle_beta   90.00
_cell.angle_gamma   90.00
#
_symmetry.space_group_name_H-M   'P 1'
#
loop_
_entity.id
_entity.type
_entity.pdbx_description
1 polymer ?
#
loop_
_entity_poly.entity_id
_entity_poly.type
_entity_poly.pdbx_seq_one_letter_code
_entity_poly.pdbx_strand_id
1 'polypeptide(L)' 'MQRLALFDLDNTLVNLDEAFRAWTAEFVDDRRLEHEAVDWFFALDRAG' A
#
# COMPACT_ATOMS: atom_id res chain seq x y z
N MET A 1 -33.27 13.38 -14.16
CA MET A 1 -32.04 13.56 -13.36
C MET A 1 -31.24 12.27 -13.46
N GLN A 2 -30.05 12.32 -14.06
CA GLN A 2 -29.12 11.18 -14.04
C GLN A 2 -28.42 11.13 -12.68
N ARG A 3 -28.31 9.94 -12.09
CA ARG A 3 -27.56 9.72 -10.86
C ARG A 3 -26.16 9.27 -11.24
N LEU A 4 -25.14 9.93 -10.70
CA LEU A 4 -23.75 9.58 -10.88
C LEU A 4 -23.17 9.13 -9.53
N ALA A 5 -22.36 8.08 -9.55
CA ALA A 5 -21.53 7.70 -8.42
C ALA A 5 -20.07 7.75 -8.87
N LEU A 6 -19.24 8.41 -8.07
CA LEU A 6 -17.81 8.49 -8.26
C LEU A 6 -17.18 7.65 -7.17
N PHE A 7 -16.24 6.80 -7.56
CA PHE A 7 -15.47 5.99 -6.64
C PHE A 7 -14.02 6.37 -6.80
N ASP A 8 -13.38 6.60 -5.67
CA ASP A 8 -11.93 6.65 -5.60
C ASP A 8 -11.35 5.25 -5.84
N LEU A 9 -10.08 5.16 -6.22
CA LEU A 9 -9.43 3.88 -6.48
C LEU A 9 -8.84 3.31 -5.19
N ASP A 10 -7.98 4.09 -4.54
CA ASP A 10 -7.09 3.62 -3.49
C ASP A 10 -7.85 3.44 -2.19
N ASN A 11 -7.77 2.23 -1.64
CA ASN A 11 -8.48 1.82 -0.43
C ASN A 11 -10.01 2.04 -0.48
N THR A 12 -10.56 2.27 -1.67
CA THR A 12 -12.00 2.37 -1.95
C THR A 12 -12.44 1.25 -2.89
N LEU A 13 -11.79 1.09 -4.04
CA LEU A 13 -12.03 -0.01 -4.98
C LEU A 13 -10.94 -1.09 -4.92
N VAL A 14 -9.71 -0.69 -4.55
CA VAL A 14 -8.55 -1.58 -4.45
C VAL A 14 -8.00 -1.51 -3.03
N ASN A 15 -7.67 -2.66 -2.44
CA ASN A 15 -6.91 -2.71 -1.19
C ASN A 15 -5.44 -2.39 -1.48
N LEU A 16 -5.13 -1.09 -1.60
CA LEU A 16 -3.78 -0.62 -1.92
C LEU A 16 -2.83 -0.96 -0.77
N ASP A 17 -3.28 -0.88 0.49
CA ASP A 17 -2.48 -1.25 1.66
C ASP A 17 -1.97 -2.70 1.56
N GLU A 18 -2.85 -3.66 1.26
CA GLU A 18 -2.41 -5.06 1.16
C GLU A 18 -1.45 -5.28 -0.02
N ALA A 19 -1.73 -4.66 -1.17
CA ALA A 19 -0.87 -4.73 -2.35
C ALA A 19 0.51 -4.11 -2.07
N PHE A 20 0.55 -2.95 -1.42
CA PHE A 20 1.78 -2.27 -1.06
C PHE A 20 2.60 -3.07 -0.04
N ARG A 21 1.95 -3.77 0.89
CA ARG A 21 2.62 -4.65 1.86
C ARG A 21 3.29 -5.84 1.19
N ALA A 22 2.58 -6.49 0.26
CA ALA A 22 3.14 -7.62 -0.49
C ALA A 22 4.35 -7.17 -1.32
N TRP A 23 4.21 -6.07 -2.07
CA TRP A 23 5.30 -5.49 -2.85
C TRP A 23 6.50 -5.10 -1.98
N THR A 24 6.27 -4.49 -0.82
CA THR A 24 7.35 -4.06 0.09
C THR A 24 8.10 -5.25 0.66
N ALA A 25 7.41 -6.35 0.98
CA ALA A 25 8.06 -7.58 1.44
C ALA A 25 8.99 -8.15 0.35
N GLU A 26 8.52 -8.23 -0.90
CA GLU A 26 9.35 -8.64 -2.04
C GLU A 26 10.55 -7.71 -2.24
N PHE A 27 10.33 -6.39 -2.13
CA PHE A 27 11.39 -5.40 -2.25
C PHE A 27 12.45 -5.53 -1.15
N VAL A 28 12.02 -5.72 0.11
CA VAL A 28 12.92 -5.91 1.25
C VAL A 28 13.77 -7.16 1.08
N ASP A 29 13.16 -8.26 0.63
CA ASP A 29 13.85 -9.52 0.36
C ASP A 29 14.87 -9.36 -0.80
N ASP A 30 14.46 -8.76 -1.92
CA ASP A 30 15.31 -8.50 -3.08
C ASP A 30 16.52 -7.62 -2.73
N ARG A 31 16.33 -6.65 -1.83
CA ARG A 31 17.39 -5.75 -1.36
C ARG A 31 18.18 -6.29 -0.17
N ARG A 32 17.82 -7.47 0.35
CA ARG A 32 18.43 -8.08 1.54
C ARG A 32 18.41 -7.14 2.75
N LEU A 33 17.32 -6.40 2.91
CA LEU A 33 17.10 -5.57 4.08
C LEU A 33 16.57 -6.42 5.24
N GLU A 34 16.61 -5.89 6.44
CA GLU A 34 15.99 -6.53 7.60
C GLU A 34 14.47 -6.54 7.41
N HIS A 35 13.81 -7.64 7.80
CA HIS A 35 12.36 -7.81 7.60
C HIS A 35 11.53 -6.71 8.30
N GLU A 36 12.06 -6.15 9.39
CA GLU A 36 11.48 -5.01 10.13
C GLU A 36 11.38 -3.74 9.27
N ALA A 37 12.14 -3.65 8.16
CA ALA A 37 12.04 -2.54 7.22
C ALA A 37 10.66 -2.45 6.55
N VAL A 38 9.92 -3.57 6.42
CA VAL A 38 8.55 -3.56 5.87
C VAL A 38 7.63 -2.67 6.72
N ASP A 39 7.69 -2.81 8.04
CA ASP A 39 6.88 -2.01 8.95
C ASP A 39 7.30 -0.54 8.96
N TRP A 40 8.60 -0.27 8.75
CA TRP A 40 9.10 1.10 8.58
C TRP A 40 8.56 1.78 7.31
N PHE A 41 8.56 1.08 6.16
CA PHE A 41 7.97 1.61 4.92
C PHE A 41 6.47 1.91 5.08
N PHE A 42 5.74 1.04 5.78
CA PHE A 42 4.32 1.26 6.09
C PHE A 42 4.08 2.46 7.01
N ALA A 43 4.94 2.64 8.01
CA ALA A 43 4.85 3.80 8.90
C ALA A 43 5.13 5.11 8.15
N LEU A 44 6.06 5.10 7.19
CA LEU A 44 6.39 6.26 6.37
C LEU A 44 5.24 6.63 5.41
N ASP A 45 4.66 5.65 4.72
CA ASP A 45 3.53 5.85 3.81
C ASP A 45 2.32 6.48 4.53
N ARG A 46 2.05 6.06 5.77
CA ARG A 46 0.98 6.60 6.60
C ARG A 46 1.27 7.97 7.22
N ALA A 47 2.51 8.43 7.18
CA ALA A 47 2.89 9.71 7.77
C ALA A 47 2.55 10.92 6.87
N GLY A 48 2.30 10.69 5.57
CA GLY A 48 1.92 11.72 4.60
C GLY A 48 3.11 12.51 4.05
#